data_AF-A0A6H1ZP74-F1
#
_entry.id   AF-A0A6H1ZP74-F1
#
_cell.length_a   1.000
_cell.length_b   1.000
_cell.length_c   1.000
_cell.angle_alpha   90.00
_cell.angle_beta   90.00
_cell.angle_gamma   90.00
#
_symmetry.space_group_name_H-M   'P 1'
#
loop_
_entity.id
_entity.type
_entity.pdbx_description
1 polymer ?
#
loop_
_entity_poly.entity_id
_entity_poly.type
_entity_poly.pdbx_seq_one_letter_code
_entity_poly.pdbx_strand_id
1 'polypeptide(L)'
;MDKKQKLEQTISNLKSSLEKAQKELTEPDETTYSIGDRFKCGYGKRILAMQDSNCPKVFLINLKDGSIACSGRAVGNIFQITQTEFDNICCCIPFTRYWDSQRKVLTESEDE
;
A
#
# COMPACT_ATOMS: atom_id res chain seq x y z
N MET A 1 36.04 32.89 -2.19
CA MET A 1 35.20 31.86 -2.82
C MET A 1 34.52 32.50 -4.01
N ASP A 2 34.85 32.04 -5.22
CA ASP A 2 34.44 32.67 -6.47
C ASP A 2 32.93 32.44 -6.73
N LYS A 3 32.23 33.44 -7.27
CA LYS A 3 30.79 33.36 -7.57
C LYS A 3 30.48 32.19 -8.52
N LYS A 4 31.43 31.88 -9.41
CA LYS A 4 31.34 30.73 -10.34
C LYS A 4 31.30 29.39 -9.61
N GLN A 5 32.17 29.18 -8.62
CA GLN A 5 32.20 27.94 -7.82
C GLN A 5 30.92 27.74 -7.02
N LYS A 6 30.35 28.81 -6.45
CA LYS A 6 29.03 28.72 -5.78
C LYS A 6 27.93 28.31 -6.74
N LEU A 7 27.91 28.86 -7.96
CA LEU A 7 26.90 28.55 -8.96
C LEU A 7 26.97 27.08 -9.40
N GLU A 8 28.19 26.58 -9.64
CA GLU A 8 28.43 25.17 -10.01
C GLU A 8 27.96 24.21 -8.90
N GLN A 9 28.22 24.55 -7.64
CA GLN A 9 27.78 23.74 -6.50
C GLN A 9 26.26 23.75 -6.32
N THR A 10 25.59 24.89 -6.52
CA THR A 10 24.13 24.98 -6.49
C THR A 10 23.50 24.14 -7.61
N ILE A 11 24.05 24.19 -8.83
CA ILE A 11 23.56 23.38 -9.96
C ILE A 11 23.70 21.88 -9.65
N SER A 12 24.84 21.47 -9.08
CA SER A 12 25.06 20.08 -8.69
C SER A 12 24.04 19.60 -7.65
N ASN A 13 23.78 20.42 -6.63
CA ASN A 13 22.80 20.08 -5.60
C ASN A 13 21.38 19.98 -6.16
N LEU A 14 20.99 20.92 -7.03
CA LEU A 14 19.67 20.91 -7.68
C LEU A 14 19.48 19.69 -8.56
N LYS A 15 20.50 19.29 -9.35
CA LYS A 15 20.44 18.07 -10.16
C LYS A 15 20.23 16.82 -9.29
N SER A 16 20.98 16.68 -8.20
CA SER A 16 20.83 15.54 -7.29
C SER A 16 19.45 15.50 -6.64
N SER A 17 18.91 16.65 -6.22
CA SER A 17 17.55 16.72 -5.69
C SER A 17 16.49 16.38 -6.74
N LEU A 18 16.69 16.82 -7.99
CA LEU A 18 15.78 16.52 -9.09
C LEU A 18 15.78 15.02 -9.42
N GLU A 19 16.96 14.38 -9.44
CA GLU A 19 17.08 12.93 -9.64
C GLU A 19 16.40 12.14 -8.53
N LYS A 20 16.54 12.55 -7.27
CA LYS A 20 15.83 11.92 -6.15
C LYS A 20 14.32 12.05 -6.27
N ALA A 21 13.83 13.26 -6.55
CA ALA A 21 12.40 13.49 -6.72
C ALA A 21 11.83 12.74 -7.93
N GLN A 22 12.56 12.68 -9.05
CA GLN A 22 12.17 11.87 -10.20
C GLN A 22 12.11 10.38 -9.86
N LYS A 23 13.08 9.88 -9.09
CA LYS A 23 13.08 8.48 -8.64
C LYS A 23 11.87 8.18 -7.75
N GLU A 24 11.54 9.05 -6.80
CA GLU A 24 10.33 8.92 -5.96
C GLU A 24 9.03 8.98 -6.79
N LEU A 25 9.01 9.68 -7.92
CA LEU A 25 7.86 9.75 -8.84
C LEU A 25 7.78 8.59 -9.84
N THR A 26 8.89 7.90 -10.13
CA THR A 26 8.96 6.81 -11.12
C THR A 26 9.03 5.43 -10.50
N GLU A 27 9.33 5.32 -9.20
CA GLU A 27 9.04 4.09 -8.48
C GLU A 27 7.52 3.90 -8.49
N PRO A 28 7.01 2.79 -9.07
CA PRO A 28 5.58 2.52 -9.06
C PRO A 28 5.17 2.52 -7.59
N ASP A 29 4.12 3.27 -7.25
CA ASP A 29 3.48 3.20 -5.92
C ASP A 29 3.34 1.72 -5.57
N GLU A 30 4.23 1.24 -4.69
CA GLU A 30 4.19 -0.14 -4.25
C GLU A 30 2.79 -0.34 -3.71
N THR A 31 2.06 -1.34 -4.21
CA THR A 31 0.67 -1.52 -3.81
C THR A 31 0.67 -1.80 -2.31
N THR A 32 0.25 -0.79 -1.56
CA THR A 32 0.16 -0.84 -0.11
C THR A 32 -1.30 -0.98 0.30
N TYR A 33 -1.50 -1.74 1.36
CA TYR A 33 -2.78 -1.98 2.00
C TYR A 33 -2.81 -1.26 3.35
N SER A 34 -4.02 -1.01 3.85
CA SER A 34 -4.19 -0.36 5.14
C SER A 34 -5.33 -0.98 5.93
N ILE A 35 -5.32 -0.77 7.25
CA ILE A 35 -6.46 -1.11 8.10
C ILE A 35 -7.72 -0.42 7.56
N GLY A 36 -8.81 -1.19 7.46
CA GLY A 36 -10.07 -0.73 6.87
C GLY A 36 -10.24 -1.13 5.41
N ASP A 37 -9.18 -1.54 4.71
CA ASP A 37 -9.30 -2.04 3.34
C ASP A 37 -10.20 -3.29 3.28
N ARG A 38 -11.07 -3.30 2.28
CA ARG A 38 -12.05 -4.37 2.05
C ARG A 38 -11.65 -5.21 0.86
N PHE A 39 -11.82 -6.52 0.99
CA PHE A 39 -11.41 -7.50 0.01
C PHE A 39 -12.53 -8.48 -0.31
N LYS A 40 -12.53 -8.97 -1.54
CA LYS A 40 -13.36 -10.09 -1.99
C LYS A 40 -12.46 -11.27 -2.33
N CYS A 41 -12.84 -12.46 -1.89
CA CYS A 41 -12.22 -13.73 -2.27
C CYS A 41 -13.30 -14.79 -2.51
N GLY A 42 -12.90 -16.00 -2.92
CA GLY A 42 -13.82 -17.14 -3.13
C GLY A 42 -14.63 -17.52 -1.87
N TYR A 43 -14.16 -17.15 -0.68
CA TYR A 43 -14.81 -17.44 0.60
C TYR A 43 -15.68 -16.29 1.12
N GLY A 44 -15.82 -15.20 0.36
CA GLY A 44 -16.66 -14.04 0.72
C GLY A 44 -15.90 -12.73 0.85
N LYS A 45 -16.53 -11.77 1.56
CA LYS A 45 -16.02 -10.41 1.76
C LYS A 45 -15.32 -10.30 3.11
N ARG A 46 -14.15 -9.66 3.14
CA ARG A 46 -13.32 -9.49 4.33
C ARG A 46 -12.81 -8.06 4.48
N ILE A 47 -12.35 -7.71 5.67
CA ILE A 47 -11.74 -6.41 5.98
C ILE A 47 -10.44 -6.61 6.77
N LEU A 48 -9.43 -5.80 6.49
CA LEU A 48 -8.23 -5.71 7.33
C LEU A 48 -8.55 -4.92 8.60
N ALA A 49 -8.27 -5.50 9.76
CA ALA A 49 -8.53 -4.89 11.05
C ALA A 49 -7.41 -5.19 12.06
N MET A 50 -7.23 -4.30 13.03
CA MET A 50 -6.33 -4.51 14.16
C MET A 50 -7.18 -4.78 15.41
N GLN A 51 -6.81 -5.79 16.20
CA GLN A 51 -7.59 -6.18 17.39
C GLN A 51 -7.08 -5.51 18.68
N ASP A 52 -5.77 -5.26 18.80
CA ASP A 52 -5.17 -4.71 20.01
C ASP A 52 -4.04 -3.73 19.65
N SER A 53 -4.00 -2.59 20.33
CA SER A 53 -2.95 -1.57 20.20
C SER A 53 -1.64 -1.96 20.86
N ASN A 54 -1.64 -2.91 21.81
CA ASN A 54 -0.44 -3.32 22.55
C ASN A 54 0.42 -4.34 21.79
N CYS A 55 -0.18 -5.07 20.86
CA CYS A 55 0.51 -5.97 19.94
C CYS A 55 -0.17 -5.81 18.59
N PRO A 56 0.34 -4.93 17.69
CA PRO A 56 -0.32 -4.57 16.44
C PRO A 56 -0.29 -5.77 15.49
N LYS A 57 -1.20 -6.70 15.75
CA LYS A 57 -1.50 -7.81 14.87
C LYS A 57 -2.68 -7.42 14.01
N VAL A 58 -2.50 -7.63 12.73
CA VAL A 58 -3.50 -7.38 11.71
C VAL A 58 -4.17 -8.68 11.37
N PHE A 59 -5.49 -8.63 11.27
CA PHE A 59 -6.38 -9.75 11.00
C PHE A 59 -7.22 -9.47 9.76
N LEU A 60 -7.58 -10.54 9.06
CA LEU A 60 -8.70 -10.51 8.12
C LEU A 60 -9.96 -10.94 8.85
N ILE A 61 -10.95 -10.06 8.89
CA ILE A 61 -12.25 -10.32 9.51
C ILE A 61 -13.29 -10.54 8.42
N ASN A 62 -14.10 -11.59 8.55
CA ASN A 62 -15.22 -11.85 7.66
C ASN A 62 -16.32 -10.80 7.90
N LEU A 63 -16.72 -10.08 6.86
CA LEU A 63 -17.76 -9.06 6.96
C LEU A 63 -19.17 -9.65 7.17
N LYS A 64 -19.35 -10.96 6.93
CA LYS A 64 -20.64 -11.65 7.09
C LYS A 64 -21.03 -11.81 8.56
N ASP A 65 -20.08 -12.17 9.41
CA ASP A 65 -20.34 -12.63 10.78
C ASP A 65 -19.32 -12.11 11.82
N GLY A 66 -18.32 -11.33 11.41
CA GLY A 66 -17.29 -10.79 12.30
C GLY A 66 -16.24 -11.82 12.73
N SER A 67 -16.27 -13.04 12.18
CA SER A 67 -15.28 -14.07 12.51
C SER A 67 -13.91 -13.75 11.94
N ILE A 68 -12.86 -14.12 12.68
CA ILE A 68 -11.47 -13.99 12.23
C ILE A 68 -11.19 -15.09 11.20
N ALA A 69 -10.80 -14.70 9.99
CA ALA A 69 -10.54 -15.62 8.90
C ALA A 69 -9.17 -16.30 8.99
N CYS A 70 -8.17 -15.60 9.55
CA CYS A 70 -6.79 -16.08 9.68
C CYS A 70 -6.16 -15.57 10.97
N SER A 71 -5.18 -16.31 11.50
CA SER A 71 -4.39 -15.88 12.65
C SER A 71 -3.70 -14.54 12.39
N GLY A 72 -3.78 -13.60 13.32
CA GLY A 72 -3.19 -12.27 13.14
C GLY A 72 -1.67 -12.30 12.94
N ARG A 73 -1.18 -11.39 12.09
CA ARG A 73 0.24 -11.21 11.79
C ARG A 73 0.71 -9.82 12.22
N ALA A 74 1.95 -9.74 12.70
CA ALA A 74 2.60 -8.45 12.90
C ALA A 74 2.97 -7.85 11.54
N VAL A 75 2.86 -6.54 11.43
CA VAL A 75 3.27 -5.75 10.27
C VAL A 75 4.13 -4.57 10.74
N GLY A 76 5.01 -4.06 9.88
CA GLY A 76 5.87 -2.92 10.19
C GLY A 76 5.11 -1.61 10.29
N ASN A 77 4.10 -1.40 9.44
CA ASN A 77 3.27 -0.20 9.42
C ASN A 77 1.81 -0.52 9.05
N ILE A 78 0.87 -0.25 9.96
CA ILE A 78 -0.56 -0.54 9.76
C ILE A 78 -1.24 0.34 8.69
N PHE A 79 -0.62 1.47 8.33
CA PHE A 79 -1.10 2.37 7.29
C PHE A 79 -0.50 2.06 5.92
N GLN A 80 0.58 1.26 5.88
CA GLN A 80 1.32 0.90 4.68
C GLN A 80 1.79 -0.55 4.80
N ILE A 81 0.84 -1.47 4.70
CA ILE A 81 1.08 -2.91 4.70
C ILE A 81 1.53 -3.30 3.29
N THR A 82 2.73 -3.83 3.17
CA THR A 82 3.29 -4.28 1.89
C THR A 82 2.54 -5.50 1.34
N GLN A 83 2.71 -5.79 0.04
CA GLN A 83 2.17 -7.01 -0.56
C GLN A 83 2.64 -8.27 0.19
N THR A 84 3.93 -8.35 0.51
CA THR A 84 4.53 -9.48 1.23
C THR A 84 3.90 -9.67 2.61
N GLU A 85 3.66 -8.59 3.35
CA GLU A 85 2.97 -8.67 4.65
C GLU A 85 1.51 -9.08 4.49
N PHE A 86 0.82 -8.55 3.48
CA PHE A 86 -0.55 -8.92 3.18
C PHE A 86 -0.69 -10.40 2.81
N ASP A 87 0.20 -10.93 1.97
CA ASP A 87 0.22 -12.33 1.57
C ASP A 87 0.38 -13.27 2.79
N ASN A 88 1.21 -12.85 3.75
CA ASN A 88 1.40 -13.55 5.02
C ASN A 88 0.17 -13.52 5.93
N ILE A 89 -0.62 -12.43 5.89
CA ILE A 89 -1.92 -12.33 6.60
C ILE A 89 -2.95 -13.25 5.94
N CYS A 90 -2.92 -13.32 4.62
CA CYS A 90 -3.97 -13.90 3.81
C CYS A 90 -3.75 -15.39 3.47
N CYS A 91 -2.62 -15.95 3.92
CA CYS A 91 -2.19 -17.33 3.68
C CYS A 91 -2.15 -17.68 2.18
N CYS A 92 -1.69 -16.74 1.35
CA CYS A 92 -1.62 -16.86 -0.11
C CYS A 92 -2.96 -17.13 -0.82
N ILE A 93 -4.09 -16.85 -0.17
CA ILE A 93 -5.40 -16.89 -0.85
C ILE A 93 -5.49 -15.66 -1.76
N PRO A 94 -5.95 -15.79 -3.01
CA PRO A 94 -6.11 -14.63 -3.89
C PRO A 94 -7.25 -13.72 -3.40
N PHE A 95 -6.96 -12.42 -3.32
CA PHE A 95 -7.92 -11.38 -2.98
C PHE A 95 -7.98 -10.30 -4.06
N THR A 96 -9.14 -9.68 -4.20
CA THR A 96 -9.31 -8.43 -4.95
C THR A 96 -9.73 -7.34 -3.98
N ARG A 97 -8.96 -6.26 -3.89
CA ARG A 97 -9.33 -5.09 -3.09
C ARG A 97 -10.52 -4.39 -3.74
N TYR A 98 -11.49 -3.99 -2.93
CA TYR A 98 -12.72 -3.36 -3.39
C TYR A 98 -12.44 -2.10 -4.23
N TRP A 99 -11.53 -1.24 -3.79
CA TRP A 99 -11.21 0.00 -4.49
C TRP A 99 -10.46 -0.22 -5.81
N ASP A 100 -9.67 -1.29 -5.93
CA ASP A 100 -8.96 -1.62 -7.19
C ASP A 100 -9.94 -2.06 -8.27
N SER A 101 -11.01 -2.77 -7.86
CA SER A 101 -12.10 -3.12 -8.79
C SER A 101 -12.92 -1.92 -9.25
N GLN A 102 -12.96 -0.82 -8.50
CA GLN A 102 -13.68 0.40 -8.87
C GLN A 102 -12.84 1.29 -9.80
N ARG A 103 -11.52 1.33 -9.61
CA ARG A 103 -10.61 2.09 -10.50
C ARG A 103 -10.62 1.56 -11.94
N LYS A 104 -10.70 0.23 -12.13
CA LYS A 104 -10.81 -0.37 -13.47
C LYS A 104 -12.03 0.10 -14.25
N VAL A 105 -13.17 0.28 -13.57
CA VAL A 105 -14.43 0.72 -14.20
C VAL A 105 -14.34 2.17 -14.70
N LEU A 106 -13.53 3.01 -14.04
CA LEU A 106 -13.37 4.41 -14.44
C LEU A 106 -12.39 4.59 -15.61
N THR A 107 -11.35 3.74 -15.69
CA THR A 107 -10.39 3.79 -16.80
C THR A 107 -10.92 3.23 -18.12
N GLU A 108 -11.91 2.33 -18.07
CA GLU A 108 -12.55 1.79 -19.29
C GLU A 108 -13.66 2.70 -19.85
N SER A 109 -14.05 3.75 -19.13
CA SER A 109 -15.08 4.71 -19.56
C SER A 109 -14.54 5.98 -20.24
N GLU A 110 -13.23 6.12 -20.41
CA GLU A 110 -12.60 7.25 -21.10
C GLU A 110 -12.23 6.94 -22.57
N ASP A 111 -12.50 5.71 -23.03
CA ASP A 111 -12.18 5.22 -24.39
C ASP A 111 -13.44 4.92 -25.26
N GLU A 112 -14.65 5.32 -24.84
CA GLU A 112 -15.90 5.27 -25.65
C GLU A 112 -16.42 6.68 -25.98
#